data_AF-A0A0B7GGP3-F1
#
_entry.id   AF-A0A0B7GGP3-F1
#
_cell.length_a   1.000
_cell.length_b   1.000
_cell.length_c   1.000
_cell.angle_alpha   90.00
_cell.angle_beta   90.00
_cell.angle_gamma   90.00
#
_symmetry.space_group_name_H-M   'P 1'
#
loop_
_entity.id
_entity.type
_entity.pdbx_description
1 polymer ?
#
loop_
_entity_poly.entity_id
_entity_poly.type
_entity_poly.pdbx_seq_one_letter_code
_entity_poly.pdbx_strand_id
1 'polypeptide(L)'
;MNSLSKVALFTLISGTVFAAQAADPHAGMAMHEQPAATQTQSISGKGVIKAIDMDSKKITIAHEAIPAVNWPPMTMRFTITPQTQLNNVKDGDSVDFTFVQQGNLSLLQDIRAN
;
A
#
# COMPACT_ATOMS: atom_id res chain seq x y z
N MET A 1 14.65 34.81 -0.07
CA MET A 1 13.82 35.74 -0.87
C MET A 1 14.51 35.92 -2.20
N ASN A 2 14.04 35.20 -3.22
CA ASN A 2 14.62 35.07 -4.56
C ASN A 2 13.83 33.95 -5.27
N SER A 3 13.23 34.07 -6.46
CA SER A 3 12.88 35.17 -7.36
C SER A 3 11.77 34.63 -8.27
N LEU A 4 10.82 35.49 -8.64
CA LEU A 4 9.77 35.26 -9.64
C LEU A 4 10.34 35.11 -11.07
N SER A 5 9.64 34.34 -11.93
CA SER A 5 9.28 34.67 -13.33
C SER A 5 8.58 33.46 -13.98
N LYS A 6 7.29 33.49 -14.33
CA LYS A 6 6.57 34.13 -15.47
C LYS A 6 6.17 33.09 -16.53
N VAL A 7 4.87 33.13 -16.81
CA VAL A 7 4.06 32.40 -17.79
C VAL A 7 4.54 32.61 -19.23
N ALA A 8 4.37 31.60 -20.09
CA ALA A 8 4.19 31.80 -21.53
C ALA A 8 3.21 30.77 -22.09
N LEU A 9 2.05 31.29 -22.48
CA LEU A 9 0.99 30.66 -23.26
C LEU A 9 1.34 30.84 -24.75
N PHE A 10 1.28 29.80 -25.57
CA PHE A 10 1.29 29.92 -27.04
C PHE A 10 0.25 28.99 -27.67
N THR A 11 -0.79 29.63 -28.19
CA THR A 11 -1.82 29.14 -29.09
C THR A 11 -1.26 28.79 -30.46
N LEU A 12 -1.82 27.79 -31.16
CA LEU A 12 -1.91 27.79 -32.62
C LEU A 12 -3.15 26.97 -33.08
N ILE A 13 -3.99 27.63 -33.87
CA ILE A 13 -5.26 27.18 -34.45
C ILE A 13 -5.06 27.03 -35.96
N SER A 14 -5.48 25.92 -36.56
CA SER A 14 -5.99 25.73 -37.96
C SER A 14 -5.86 24.24 -38.33
N GLY A 15 -6.78 23.57 -39.03
CA GLY A 15 -8.03 23.97 -39.69
C GLY A 15 -8.61 22.77 -40.47
N THR A 16 -9.78 23.05 -41.08
CA THR A 16 -10.56 22.32 -42.12
C THR A 16 -11.41 21.10 -41.76
N VAL A 17 -12.68 21.24 -42.16
CA VAL A 17 -13.80 20.31 -42.13
C VAL A 17 -13.79 19.42 -43.37
N PHE A 18 -14.00 18.12 -43.21
CA PHE A 18 -14.53 17.22 -44.24
C PHE A 18 -15.62 16.36 -43.60
N ALA A 19 -16.85 16.53 -44.07
CA ALA A 19 -17.98 15.69 -43.71
C ALA A 19 -17.98 14.44 -44.59
N ALA A 20 -17.92 13.26 -43.97
CA ALA A 20 -18.42 12.03 -44.55
C ALA A 20 -19.02 11.20 -43.42
N GLN A 21 -20.35 11.18 -43.41
CA GLN A 21 -21.18 10.42 -42.49
C GLN A 21 -21.15 8.96 -42.94
N ALA A 22 -20.75 8.06 -42.07
CA ALA A 22 -21.18 6.67 -42.10
C ALA A 22 -21.68 6.35 -40.70
N ALA A 23 -23.01 6.31 -40.57
CA ALA A 23 -23.68 5.90 -39.36
C ALA A 23 -23.67 4.37 -39.31
N ASP A 24 -23.02 3.80 -38.29
CA ASP A 24 -23.23 2.44 -37.84
C ASP A 24 -23.64 2.49 -36.35
N PRO A 25 -24.84 2.00 -35.99
CA PRO A 25 -25.32 2.07 -34.62
C PRO A 25 -24.90 0.80 -33.87
N HIS A 26 -23.77 0.86 -33.17
CA HIS A 26 -23.46 -0.13 -32.13
C HIS A 26 -23.22 0.59 -30.81
N ALA A 27 -24.30 0.65 -30.04
CA ALA A 27 -24.32 1.05 -28.64
C ALA A 27 -23.37 0.19 -27.80
N GLY A 28 -22.59 0.81 -26.91
CA GLY A 28 -21.87 0.07 -25.87
C GLY A 28 -20.65 0.77 -25.28
N MET A 29 -20.87 1.82 -24.50
CA MET A 29 -20.09 2.25 -23.32
C MET A 29 -18.55 2.20 -23.41
N ALA A 30 -17.93 3.36 -23.68
CA ALA A 30 -16.56 3.62 -23.27
C ALA A 30 -16.50 3.78 -21.74
N MET A 31 -16.25 2.69 -21.02
CA MET A 31 -15.83 2.76 -19.62
C MET A 31 -14.40 3.31 -19.61
N HIS A 32 -14.22 4.50 -19.04
CA HIS A 32 -12.93 4.91 -18.52
C HIS A 32 -12.62 3.97 -17.34
N GLU A 33 -11.82 2.93 -17.58
CA GLU A 33 -11.18 2.16 -16.51
C GLU A 33 -10.14 3.05 -15.81
N GLN A 34 -10.65 3.86 -14.87
CA GLN A 34 -9.84 4.41 -13.80
C GLN A 34 -9.30 3.22 -12.99
N PRO A 35 -7.97 3.08 -12.79
CA PRO A 35 -7.44 1.96 -12.04
C PRO A 35 -8.07 1.96 -10.65
N ALA A 36 -8.86 0.92 -10.35
CA ALA A 36 -9.35 0.70 -9.01
C ALA A 36 -8.13 0.52 -8.12
N ALA A 37 -7.83 1.51 -7.28
CA ALA A 37 -6.79 1.38 -6.28
C ALA A 37 -7.15 0.19 -5.39
N THR A 38 -6.42 -0.91 -5.54
CA THR A 38 -6.59 -2.12 -4.72
C THR A 38 -6.38 -1.73 -3.27
N GLN A 39 -7.46 -1.61 -2.50
CA GLN A 39 -7.38 -1.37 -1.07
C GLN A 39 -6.77 -2.61 -0.41
N THR A 40 -5.47 -2.57 -0.11
CA THR A 40 -4.81 -3.64 0.62
C THR A 40 -5.40 -3.70 2.02
N GLN A 41 -6.11 -4.78 2.35
CA GLN A 41 -6.74 -4.94 3.64
C GLN A 41 -5.68 -5.03 4.75
N SER A 42 -5.83 -4.20 5.78
CA SER A 42 -5.01 -4.28 6.99
C SER A 42 -5.45 -5.47 7.85
N ILE A 43 -4.49 -6.29 8.26
CA ILE A 43 -4.67 -7.49 9.06
C ILE A 43 -4.09 -7.24 10.45
N SER A 44 -4.83 -7.56 11.49
CA SER A 44 -4.39 -7.41 12.88
C SER A 44 -3.87 -8.73 13.46
N GLY A 45 -2.87 -8.65 14.33
CA GLY A 45 -2.32 -9.81 15.04
C GLY A 45 -1.87 -9.43 16.46
N LYS A 46 -1.70 -10.47 17.27
CA LYS A 46 -1.08 -10.41 18.60
C LYS A 46 0.06 -11.40 18.65
N GLY A 47 1.07 -11.14 19.47
CA GLY A 47 2.20 -12.06 19.59
C GLY A 47 3.29 -11.58 20.54
N VAL A 48 4.41 -12.30 20.51
CA VAL A 48 5.62 -11.95 21.25
C VAL A 48 6.77 -11.72 20.29
N ILE A 49 7.47 -10.59 20.43
CA ILE A 49 8.67 -10.30 19.65
C ILE A 49 9.77 -11.28 20.05
N LYS A 50 10.32 -11.98 19.06
CA LYS A 50 11.43 -12.94 19.25
C LYS A 50 12.79 -12.33 18.89
N ALA A 51 12.81 -11.44 17.90
CA ALA A 51 14.02 -10.73 17.47
C ALA A 51 13.64 -9.51 16.63
N ILE A 52 14.36 -8.40 16.83
CA ILE A 52 14.32 -7.21 15.96
C ILE A 52 15.66 -7.10 15.23
N ASP A 53 15.62 -7.15 13.90
CA ASP A 53 16.78 -6.95 13.03
C ASP A 53 16.55 -5.69 12.18
N MET A 54 17.11 -4.59 12.65
CA MET A 54 17.00 -3.29 11.97
C MET A 54 17.88 -3.20 10.73
N ASP A 55 18.91 -4.04 10.57
CA ASP A 55 19.76 -4.03 9.39
C ASP A 55 19.01 -4.62 8.20
N SER A 56 18.41 -5.80 8.40
CA SER A 56 17.57 -6.46 7.37
C SER A 56 16.12 -5.97 7.32
N LYS A 57 15.75 -5.05 8.21
CA LYS A 57 14.39 -4.47 8.34
C LYS A 57 13.33 -5.55 8.58
N LYS A 58 13.59 -6.45 9.54
CA LYS A 58 12.69 -7.55 9.91
C LYS A 58 12.41 -7.57 11.42
N ILE A 59 11.18 -7.88 11.78
CA ILE A 59 10.81 -8.27 13.14
C ILE A 59 10.30 -9.71 13.08
N THR A 60 10.87 -10.58 13.91
CA THR A 60 10.40 -11.95 14.07
C THR A 60 9.41 -11.99 15.23
N ILE A 61 8.17 -12.41 14.96
CA ILE A 61 7.10 -12.45 15.96
C ILE A 61 6.56 -13.87 16.04
N ALA A 62 6.50 -14.41 17.25
CA ALA A 62 5.69 -15.60 17.55
C ALA A 62 4.26 -15.11 17.75
N HIS A 63 3.47 -15.13 16.68
CA HIS A 63 2.11 -14.60 16.69
C HIS A 63 1.10 -15.69 17.06
N GLU A 64 0.00 -15.25 17.67
CA GLU A 64 -1.18 -16.07 17.91
C GLU A 64 -1.90 -16.41 16.60
N ALA A 65 -2.98 -17.20 16.65
CA ALA A 65 -3.77 -17.46 15.44
C ALA A 65 -4.28 -16.13 14.85
N ILE A 66 -4.22 -16.01 13.51
CA ILE A 66 -4.75 -14.85 12.78
C ILE A 66 -5.88 -15.33 11.86
N PRO A 67 -7.14 -15.35 12.35
CA PRO A 67 -8.26 -15.92 11.61
C PRO A 67 -8.54 -15.25 10.28
N ALA A 68 -8.28 -13.93 10.19
CA ALA A 68 -8.51 -13.15 8.97
C ALA A 68 -7.75 -13.67 7.74
N VAL A 69 -6.66 -14.40 7.96
CA VAL A 69 -5.85 -15.03 6.90
C VAL A 69 -5.67 -16.54 7.10
N ASN A 70 -6.46 -17.15 7.99
CA ASN A 70 -6.38 -18.58 8.34
C ASN A 70 -4.97 -19.06 8.74
N TRP A 71 -4.19 -18.19 9.39
CA TRP A 71 -2.87 -18.57 9.90
C TRP A 71 -2.98 -19.15 11.31
N PRO A 72 -2.42 -20.35 11.57
CA PRO A 72 -2.30 -20.87 12.92
C PRO A 72 -1.26 -20.08 13.72
N PRO A 73 -1.13 -20.29 15.04
CA PRO A 73 -0.02 -19.74 15.81
C PRO A 73 1.31 -20.21 15.22
N MET A 74 2.20 -19.28 14.89
CA MET A 74 3.52 -19.60 14.34
C MET A 74 4.52 -18.47 14.59
N THR A 75 5.80 -18.76 14.37
CA THR A 75 6.86 -17.75 14.39
C THR A 75 7.22 -17.37 12.97
N MET A 76 7.04 -16.10 12.60
CA MET A 76 7.38 -15.61 11.26
C MET A 76 8.05 -14.25 11.27
N ARG A 77 8.65 -13.91 10.14
CA ARG A 77 9.24 -12.60 9.89
C ARG A 77 8.23 -11.65 9.25
N PHE A 78 8.08 -10.50 9.85
CA PHE A 78 7.39 -9.35 9.28
C PHE A 78 8.41 -8.30 8.82
N THR A 79 8.06 -7.55 7.79
CA THR A 79 8.95 -6.55 7.17
C THR A 79 8.65 -5.18 7.72
N ILE A 80 9.69 -4.49 8.17
CA ILE A 80 9.63 -3.08 8.54
C ILE A 80 9.79 -2.26 7.25
N THR A 81 8.90 -1.30 7.05
CA THR A 81 8.98 -0.32 5.97
C THR A 81 9.25 1.07 6.56
N PRO A 82 9.64 2.07 5.75
CA PRO A 82 9.75 3.45 6.22
C PRO A 82 8.45 4.03 6.80
N GLN A 83 7.30 3.42 6.50
CA GLN A 83 5.99 3.84 7.00
C GLN A 83 5.56 3.10 8.27
N THR A 84 6.31 2.07 8.69
CA THR A 84 5.98 1.29 9.88
C THR A 84 6.13 2.14 11.14
N GLN A 85 5.08 2.20 11.94
CA GLN A 85 5.09 2.84 13.26
C GLN A 85 5.60 1.85 14.32
N LEU A 86 6.80 2.09 14.84
CA LEU A 86 7.42 1.29 15.90
C LEU A 86 7.26 2.01 17.25
N ASN A 87 6.35 1.54 18.10
CA ASN A 87 6.02 2.22 19.35
C ASN A 87 6.81 1.66 20.54
N ASN A 88 8.12 1.98 20.60
CA ASN A 88 9.05 1.62 21.68
C ASN A 88 9.05 0.13 22.08
N VAL A 89 9.09 -0.74 21.09
CA VAL A 89 9.07 -2.20 21.26
C VAL A 89 10.48 -2.78 21.36
N LYS A 90 10.64 -3.89 22.10
CA LYS A 90 11.89 -4.64 22.24
C LYS A 90 11.65 -6.15 22.19
N ASP A 91 12.74 -6.90 22.12
CA ASP A 91 12.70 -8.36 22.20
C ASP A 91 12.03 -8.83 23.50
N GLY A 92 11.16 -9.83 23.37
CA GLY A 92 10.38 -10.39 24.48
C GLY A 92 9.06 -9.68 24.76
N ASP A 93 8.78 -8.52 24.16
CA ASP A 93 7.51 -7.82 24.37
C ASP A 93 6.33 -8.60 23.79
N SER A 94 5.26 -8.68 24.57
CA SER A 94 3.92 -8.97 24.06
C SER A 94 3.40 -7.74 23.33
N VAL A 95 2.92 -7.92 22.11
CA VAL A 95 2.56 -6.82 21.20
C VAL A 95 1.21 -7.02 20.55
N ASP A 96 0.55 -5.89 20.28
CA ASP A 96 -0.45 -5.75 19.23
C ASP A 96 0.23 -5.21 17.97
N PHE A 97 -0.12 -5.74 16.80
CA PHE A 97 0.40 -5.24 15.54
C PHE A 97 -0.61 -5.33 14.40
N THR A 98 -0.38 -4.53 13.37
CA THR A 98 -1.11 -4.57 12.10
C THR A 98 -0.15 -4.66 10.93
N PHE A 99 -0.56 -5.36 9.87
CA PHE A 99 0.24 -5.55 8.68
C PHE A 99 -0.64 -5.66 7.43
N VAL A 100 -0.02 -5.50 6.26
CA VAL A 100 -0.64 -5.78 4.97
C VAL A 100 0.15 -6.89 4.27
N GLN A 101 -0.53 -7.73 3.49
CA GLN A 101 0.14 -8.67 2.60
C GLN A 101 0.41 -8.02 1.24
N GLN A 102 1.66 -8.08 0.80
CA GLN A 102 2.07 -7.68 -0.54
C GLN A 102 2.92 -8.79 -1.16
N GLY A 103 2.29 -9.62 -2.00
CA GLY A 103 2.90 -10.84 -2.51
C GLY A 103 3.26 -11.78 -1.35
N ASN A 104 4.54 -12.14 -1.23
CA ASN A 104 5.03 -13.01 -0.16
C ASN A 104 5.51 -12.25 1.08
N LEU A 105 5.34 -10.92 1.12
CA LEU A 105 5.78 -10.08 2.22
C LEU A 105 4.61 -9.68 3.11
N SER A 106 4.81 -9.84 4.41
CA SER A 106 3.94 -9.29 5.46
C SER A 106 4.55 -7.96 5.92
N LEU A 107 4.02 -6.83 5.46
CA LEU A 107 4.54 -5.49 5.72
C LEU A 107 3.88 -4.91 6.96
N LEU A 108 4.66 -4.62 8.02
CA LEU A 108 4.13 -4.02 9.24
C LEU A 108 3.66 -2.58 8.97
N GLN A 109 2.50 -2.26 9.50
CA GLN A 109 1.94 -0.91 9.50
C GLN A 109 2.15 -0.25 10.86
N ASP A 110 1.78 -0.94 11.92
CA ASP A 110 1.91 -0.49 13.31
C ASP A 110 2.24 -1.66 14.23
N ILE A 111 3.05 -1.41 15.25
CA ILE A 111 3.36 -2.37 16.32
C ILE A 111 3.60 -1.63 17.63
N ARG A 112 3.02 -2.15 18.71
CA ARG A 112 3.12 -1.56 20.05
C ARG A 112 3.16 -2.65 21.12
N ALA A 113 3.91 -2.39 22.18
CA ALA A 113 3.91 -3.23 23.37
C ALA A 113 2.58 -3.09 24.12
N ASN A 114 2.11 -4.20 24.68
CA ASN A 114 0.95 -4.25 25.57
C ASN A 114 1.33 -3.94 27.02
#